data_AF-A0A1E3LLW2-F1
#
_entry.id   AF-A0A1E3LLW2-F1
#
_cell.length_a   1.000
_cell.length_b   1.000
_cell.length_c   1.000
_cell.angle_alpha   90.00
_cell.angle_beta   90.00
_cell.angle_gamma   90.00
#
_symmetry.space_group_name_H-M   'P 1'
#
loop_
_entity.id
_entity.type
_entity.pdbx_description
1 polymer ?
#
loop_
_entity_poly.entity_id
_entity_poly.type
_entity_poly.pdbx_seq_one_letter_code
_entity_poly.pdbx_strand_id
1 'polypeptide(L)'
;MAASLRAWSTVVRVKTRHCERAQTAVAEASAVLTNAQQMAADAEAQRDAAQARLENTQAVWAQSIHDNPVFSPEDWLRHDLRLKDQVAMLGQAEQQCVHAQDRVAAAQAGVTEAQQGLRRAEASRDACVEARDALVREAALAAEMAMDDESGEVAAARIYRARQRARTSRT
;
A
#
# COMPACT_ATOMS: atom_id res chain seq x y z
N MET A 1 16.04 31.16 -14.64
CA MET A 1 14.62 30.89 -14.34
C MET A 1 14.02 29.77 -15.21
N ALA A 2 14.07 29.83 -16.54
CA ALA A 2 13.53 28.75 -17.39
C ALA A 2 14.25 27.38 -17.23
N ALA A 3 15.57 27.38 -16.99
CA ALA A 3 16.33 26.15 -16.74
C ALA A 3 15.98 25.48 -15.39
N SER A 4 15.79 26.28 -14.33
CA SER A 4 15.40 25.78 -13.00
C SER A 4 13.99 25.21 -13.00
N LEU A 5 13.02 25.86 -13.67
CA LEU A 5 11.66 25.33 -13.83
C LEU A 5 11.61 23.97 -14.56
N ARG A 6 12.43 23.81 -15.61
CA ARG A 6 12.56 22.52 -16.30
C ARG A 6 13.15 21.43 -15.40
N ALA A 7 14.19 21.76 -14.64
CA ALA A 7 14.78 20.83 -13.68
C ALA A 7 13.76 20.38 -12.63
N TRP A 8 13.01 21.31 -12.03
CA TRP A 8 11.97 21.00 -11.04
C TRP A 8 10.82 20.19 -11.63
N SER A 9 10.42 20.46 -12.88
CA SER A 9 9.41 19.66 -13.57
C SER A 9 9.86 18.20 -13.76
N THR A 10 11.14 17.98 -14.06
CA THR A 10 11.73 16.64 -14.11
C THR A 10 11.73 15.96 -12.74
N VAL A 11 12.11 16.68 -11.67
CA VAL A 11 12.09 16.16 -10.30
C VAL A 11 10.67 15.73 -9.89
N VAL A 12 9.67 16.58 -10.12
CA VAL A 12 8.27 16.25 -9.85
C VAL A 12 7.84 15.00 -10.60
N ARG A 13 8.17 14.87 -11.89
CA ARG A 13 7.86 13.66 -12.67
C ARG A 13 8.48 12.40 -12.09
N VAL A 14 9.74 12.47 -11.64
CA VAL A 14 10.43 11.34 -10.99
C VAL A 14 9.74 10.98 -9.67
N LYS A 15 9.32 11.97 -8.88
CA LYS A 15 8.60 11.74 -7.62
C LYS A 15 7.21 11.16 -7.85
N THR A 16 6.46 11.61 -8.85
CA THR A 16 5.19 11.01 -9.25
C THR A 16 5.36 9.53 -9.60
N ARG A 17 6.37 9.17 -10.40
CA ARG A 17 6.70 7.75 -10.69
C ARG A 17 7.12 6.95 -9.47
N HIS A 18 7.65 7.60 -8.43
CA HIS A 18 7.95 6.92 -7.18
C HIS A 18 6.67 6.66 -6.36
N CYS A 19 5.72 7.60 -6.32
CA CYS A 19 4.39 7.38 -5.76
C CYS A 19 3.67 6.23 -6.47
N GLU A 20 3.67 6.20 -7.81
CA GLU A 20 3.06 5.12 -8.60
C GLU A 20 3.64 3.75 -8.21
N ARG A 21 4.97 3.63 -8.11
CA ARG A 21 5.62 2.39 -7.65
C ARG A 21 5.25 2.01 -6.22
N ALA A 22 5.14 3.00 -5.32
CA ALA A 22 4.71 2.75 -3.95
C ALA A 22 3.24 2.31 -3.88
N GLN A 23 2.36 2.82 -4.75
CA GLN A 23 0.98 2.36 -4.89
C GLN A 23 0.93 0.91 -5.39
N THR A 24 1.76 0.56 -6.37
CA THR A 24 1.90 -0.84 -6.82
C THR A 24 2.35 -1.75 -5.66
N ALA A 25 3.34 -1.34 -4.87
CA ALA A 25 3.80 -2.10 -3.72
C ALA A 25 2.69 -2.30 -2.65
N VAL A 26 1.83 -1.30 -2.42
CA VAL A 26 0.67 -1.44 -1.53
C VAL A 26 -0.34 -2.44 -2.10
N ALA A 27 -0.59 -2.41 -3.41
CA ALA A 27 -1.50 -3.35 -4.06
C ALA A 27 -0.96 -4.80 -3.98
N GLU A 28 0.33 -4.99 -4.24
CA GLU A 28 1.01 -6.29 -4.10
C GLU A 28 0.95 -6.81 -2.66
N ALA A 29 1.29 -5.97 -1.67
CA ALA A 29 1.21 -6.35 -0.25
C ALA A 29 -0.22 -6.70 0.17
N SER A 30 -1.22 -5.98 -0.34
CA SER A 30 -2.63 -6.27 -0.06
C SER A 30 -3.07 -7.60 -0.66
N ALA A 31 -2.61 -7.94 -1.88
CA ALA A 31 -2.87 -9.24 -2.49
C ALA A 31 -2.22 -10.39 -1.69
N VAL A 32 -1.00 -10.19 -1.18
CA VAL A 32 -0.32 -11.14 -0.27
C VAL A 32 -1.14 -11.35 1.00
N LEU A 33 -1.68 -10.27 1.60
CA LEU A 33 -2.54 -10.36 2.77
C LEU A 33 -3.83 -11.16 2.49
N THR A 34 -4.51 -10.89 1.37
CA THR A 34 -5.70 -11.64 0.98
C THR A 34 -5.41 -13.13 0.80
N ASN A 35 -4.28 -13.47 0.17
CA ASN A 35 -3.86 -14.87 0.04
C ASN A 35 -3.59 -15.51 1.42
N ALA A 36 -2.85 -14.82 2.29
CA ALA A 36 -2.60 -15.32 3.65
C ALA A 36 -3.89 -15.54 4.45
N GLN A 37 -4.88 -14.63 4.32
CA GLN A 37 -6.20 -14.78 4.96
C GLN A 37 -6.96 -15.98 4.42
N GLN A 38 -6.93 -16.22 3.10
CA GLN A 38 -7.56 -17.40 2.51
C GLN A 38 -6.89 -18.68 3.03
N MET A 39 -5.56 -18.74 3.07
CA MET A 39 -4.84 -19.89 3.61
C MET A 39 -5.15 -20.14 5.08
N ALA A 40 -5.34 -19.09 5.88
CA ALA A 40 -5.76 -19.22 7.28
C ALA A 40 -7.19 -19.77 7.40
N ALA A 41 -8.13 -19.28 6.60
CA ALA A 41 -9.49 -19.80 6.57
C ALA A 41 -9.53 -21.27 6.12
N ASP A 42 -8.74 -21.64 5.11
CA ASP A 42 -8.63 -23.03 4.65
C ASP A 42 -8.03 -23.95 5.74
N ALA A 43 -7.03 -23.47 6.49
CA ALA A 43 -6.44 -24.20 7.62
C ALA A 43 -7.44 -24.40 8.76
N GLU A 44 -8.21 -23.36 9.11
CA GLU A 44 -9.26 -23.44 10.12
C GLU A 44 -10.35 -24.44 9.72
N ALA A 45 -10.79 -24.42 8.46
CA ALA A 45 -11.74 -25.39 7.93
C ALA A 45 -11.20 -26.83 7.98
N GLN A 46 -9.91 -27.04 7.73
CA GLN A 46 -9.27 -28.35 7.85
C GLN A 46 -9.20 -28.83 9.30
N ARG A 47 -8.87 -27.95 10.24
CA ARG A 47 -8.89 -28.25 11.68
C ARG A 47 -10.29 -28.64 12.13
N ASP A 48 -11.31 -27.87 11.76
CA ASP A 48 -12.69 -28.15 12.13
C ASP A 48 -13.19 -29.47 11.54
N ALA A 49 -12.80 -29.78 10.30
CA ALA A 49 -13.08 -31.07 9.69
C ALA A 49 -12.35 -32.24 10.40
N ALA A 50 -11.11 -32.04 10.85
CA ALA A 50 -10.37 -33.05 11.61
C ALA A 50 -11.00 -33.30 12.99
N GLN A 51 -11.40 -32.22 13.68
CA GLN A 51 -12.09 -32.27 14.96
C GLN A 51 -13.42 -33.02 14.84
N ALA A 52 -14.26 -32.65 13.86
CA ALA A 52 -15.53 -33.32 13.63
C ALA A 52 -15.37 -34.82 13.31
N ARG A 53 -14.31 -35.20 12.58
CA ARG A 53 -14.00 -36.62 12.32
C ARG A 53 -13.62 -37.37 13.58
N LEU A 54 -12.83 -36.75 14.46
CA LEU A 54 -12.43 -37.33 15.74
C LEU A 54 -13.66 -37.52 16.64
N GLU A 55 -14.48 -36.48 16.80
CA GLU A 55 -15.71 -36.52 17.60
C GLU A 55 -16.69 -37.59 17.09
N ASN A 56 -16.91 -37.65 15.76
CA ASN A 56 -17.75 -38.67 15.17
C ASN A 56 -17.19 -40.09 15.39
N THR A 57 -15.88 -40.28 15.29
CA THR A 57 -15.25 -41.59 15.53
C THR A 57 -15.39 -42.02 16.99
N GLN A 58 -15.24 -41.09 17.93
CA GLN A 58 -15.49 -41.33 19.36
C GLN A 58 -16.96 -41.69 19.63
N ALA A 59 -17.91 -40.95 19.04
CA ALA A 59 -19.33 -41.21 19.20
C ALA A 59 -19.74 -42.58 18.64
N VAL A 60 -19.30 -42.91 17.42
CA VAL A 60 -19.55 -44.22 16.80
C VAL A 60 -18.97 -45.35 17.64
N TRP A 61 -17.77 -45.16 18.20
CA TRP A 61 -17.15 -46.17 19.04
C TRP A 61 -17.87 -46.36 20.37
N ALA A 62 -18.26 -45.27 21.05
CA ALA A 62 -19.05 -45.31 22.27
C ALA A 62 -20.39 -46.03 22.05
N GLN A 63 -21.06 -45.75 20.92
CA GLN A 63 -22.28 -46.45 20.54
C GLN A 63 -22.03 -47.94 20.27
N SER A 64 -20.94 -48.28 19.59
CA SER A 64 -20.60 -49.68 19.30
C SER A 64 -20.32 -50.49 20.56
N ILE A 65 -19.64 -49.89 21.55
CA ILE A 65 -19.41 -50.50 22.88
C ILE A 65 -20.74 -50.69 23.62
N HIS A 66 -21.65 -49.72 23.51
CA HIS A 66 -22.97 -49.81 24.12
C HIS A 66 -23.81 -50.95 23.51
N ASP A 67 -23.84 -51.05 22.18
CA ASP A 67 -24.65 -52.03 21.45
C ASP A 67 -24.06 -53.44 21.48
N ASN A 68 -22.73 -53.56 21.56
CA ASN A 68 -22.03 -54.84 21.67
C ASN A 68 -20.86 -54.74 22.68
N PRO A 69 -21.07 -55.13 23.95
CA PRO A 69 -20.04 -55.03 24.97
C PRO A 69 -18.91 -56.07 24.82
N VAL A 70 -19.05 -57.07 23.93
CA VAL A 70 -18.07 -58.13 23.71
C VAL A 70 -17.18 -57.78 22.52
N PHE A 71 -16.24 -56.88 22.73
CA PHE A 71 -15.20 -56.53 21.76
C PHE A 71 -14.03 -57.51 21.81
N SER A 72 -13.55 -57.94 20.63
CA SER A 72 -12.28 -58.67 20.57
C SER A 72 -11.10 -57.73 20.85
N PRO A 73 -9.96 -58.23 21.34
CA PRO A 73 -8.75 -57.42 21.47
C PRO A 73 -8.31 -56.76 20.15
N GLU A 74 -8.59 -57.38 19.01
CA GLU A 74 -8.28 -56.81 17.68
C GLU A 74 -9.13 -55.58 17.37
N ASP A 75 -10.43 -55.64 17.69
CA ASP A 75 -11.35 -54.52 17.48
C ASP A 75 -10.92 -53.31 18.33
N TRP A 76 -10.55 -53.56 19.59
CA TRP A 76 -9.98 -52.52 20.47
C TRP A 76 -8.75 -51.86 19.86
N LEU A 77 -7.80 -52.66 19.36
CA LEU A 77 -6.57 -52.15 18.76
C LEU A 77 -6.85 -51.30 17.52
N ARG A 78 -7.79 -51.75 16.66
CA ARG A 78 -8.16 -51.03 15.44
C ARG A 78 -8.78 -49.66 15.75
N HIS A 79 -9.62 -49.58 16.78
CA HIS A 79 -10.20 -48.32 17.22
C HIS A 79 -9.16 -47.38 17.84
N ASP A 80 -8.28 -47.90 18.71
CA ASP A 80 -7.21 -47.12 19.33
C ASP A 80 -6.25 -46.53 18.29
N LEU A 81 -5.82 -47.33 17.30
CA LEU A 81 -4.97 -46.86 16.20
C LEU A 81 -5.66 -45.75 15.39
N ARG A 82 -6.94 -45.93 15.05
CA ARG A 82 -7.70 -44.92 14.30
C ARG A 82 -7.83 -43.61 15.08
N LEU A 83 -8.08 -43.66 16.38
CA LEU A 83 -8.16 -42.47 17.22
C LEU A 83 -6.80 -41.77 17.32
N LYS A 84 -5.71 -42.53 17.52
CA LYS A 84 -4.35 -41.97 17.55
C LYS A 84 -4.00 -41.26 16.25
N ASP A 85 -4.31 -41.87 15.10
CA ASP A 85 -4.09 -41.25 13.79
C ASP A 85 -4.89 -39.94 13.63
N GLN A 86 -6.15 -39.94 14.06
CA GLN A 86 -7.00 -38.75 13.99
C GLN A 86 -6.56 -37.63 14.95
N VAL A 87 -6.11 -37.98 16.16
CA VAL A 87 -5.52 -37.03 17.10
C VAL A 87 -4.24 -36.43 16.52
N ALA A 88 -3.40 -37.24 15.88
CA ALA A 88 -2.20 -36.75 15.20
C ALA A 88 -2.54 -35.81 14.03
N MET A 89 -3.55 -36.15 13.22
CA MET A 89 -4.04 -35.29 12.13
C MET A 89 -4.58 -33.95 12.65
N LEU A 90 -5.36 -33.97 13.74
CA LEU A 90 -5.86 -32.75 14.38
C LEU A 90 -4.70 -31.88 14.88
N GLY A 91 -3.72 -32.46 15.58
CA GLY A 91 -2.55 -31.72 16.04
C GLY A 91 -1.75 -31.09 14.91
N GLN A 92 -1.62 -31.77 13.75
CA GLN A 92 -1.02 -31.19 12.55
C GLN A 92 -1.85 -30.02 12.00
N ALA A 93 -3.17 -30.15 11.95
CA ALA A 93 -4.05 -29.09 11.47
C ALA A 93 -4.04 -27.86 12.40
N GLU A 94 -3.95 -28.06 13.71
CA GLU A 94 -3.78 -26.97 14.70
C GLU A 94 -2.46 -26.23 14.50
N GLN A 95 -1.36 -26.95 14.29
CA GLN A 95 -0.06 -26.33 13.97
C GLN A 95 -0.11 -25.53 12.66
N GLN A 96 -0.79 -26.06 11.64
CA GLN A 96 -0.99 -25.35 10.38
C GLN A 96 -1.81 -24.07 10.57
N CYS A 97 -2.84 -24.08 11.42
CA CYS A 97 -3.60 -22.88 11.77
C CYS A 97 -2.69 -21.81 12.39
N VAL A 98 -1.87 -22.18 13.37
CA VAL A 98 -0.92 -21.24 14.01
C VAL A 98 0.01 -20.63 12.97
N HIS A 99 0.63 -21.45 12.12
CA HIS A 99 1.51 -20.96 11.06
C HIS A 99 0.79 -20.06 10.05
N ALA A 100 -0.46 -20.37 9.70
CA ALA A 100 -1.25 -19.54 8.81
C ALA A 100 -1.60 -18.19 9.44
N GLN A 101 -1.93 -18.16 10.73
CA GLN A 101 -2.18 -16.94 11.49
C GLN A 101 -0.92 -16.06 11.61
N ASP A 102 0.26 -16.66 11.86
CA ASP A 102 1.54 -15.95 11.86
C ASP A 102 1.82 -15.30 10.49
N ARG A 103 1.50 -16.00 9.40
CA ARG A 103 1.63 -15.44 8.04
C ARG A 103 0.67 -14.28 7.78
N VAL A 104 -0.56 -14.34 8.31
CA VAL A 104 -1.50 -13.22 8.25
C VAL A 104 -0.93 -12.01 8.99
N ALA A 105 -0.43 -12.20 10.22
CA ALA A 105 0.17 -11.12 10.99
C ALA A 105 1.37 -10.47 10.28
N ALA A 106 2.25 -11.29 9.69
CA ALA A 106 3.38 -10.81 8.89
C ALA A 106 2.92 -10.04 7.64
N ALA A 107 1.89 -10.52 6.94
CA ALA A 107 1.34 -9.84 5.77
C ALA A 107 0.66 -8.50 6.13
N GLN A 108 -0.03 -8.42 7.28
CA GLN A 108 -0.60 -7.17 7.80
C GLN A 108 0.48 -6.14 8.12
N ALA A 109 1.60 -6.58 8.70
CA ALA A 109 2.75 -5.72 8.92
C ALA A 109 3.33 -5.21 7.59
N GLY A 110 3.46 -6.08 6.58
CA GLY A 110 3.91 -5.70 5.24
C GLY A 110 3.00 -4.67 4.56
N VAL A 111 1.68 -4.81 4.65
CA VAL A 111 0.72 -3.80 4.15
C VAL A 111 0.91 -2.47 4.87
N THR A 112 1.06 -2.51 6.19
CA THR A 112 1.26 -1.30 7.01
C THR A 112 2.55 -0.57 6.61
N GLU A 113 3.65 -1.31 6.41
CA GLU A 113 4.92 -0.75 5.96
C GLU A 113 4.81 -0.14 4.55
N ALA A 114 4.18 -0.86 3.61
CA ALA A 114 3.97 -0.35 2.25
C ALA A 114 3.13 0.94 2.24
N GLN A 115 2.07 1.01 3.05
CA GLN A 115 1.24 2.21 3.19
C GLN A 115 2.03 3.39 3.80
N GLN A 116 2.87 3.13 4.79
CA GLN A 116 3.77 4.16 5.33
C GLN A 116 4.75 4.65 4.26
N GLY A 117 5.31 3.74 3.46
CA GLY A 117 6.16 4.05 2.32
C GLY A 117 5.46 4.95 1.29
N LEU A 118 4.20 4.64 0.96
CA LEU A 118 3.38 5.47 0.07
C LEU A 118 3.18 6.88 0.64
N ARG A 119 2.78 7.01 1.91
CA ARG A 119 2.58 8.33 2.54
C ARG A 119 3.85 9.18 2.50
N ARG A 120 5.02 8.57 2.75
CA ARG A 120 6.32 9.26 2.65
C ARG A 120 6.63 9.69 1.22
N ALA A 121 6.33 8.85 0.22
CA ALA A 121 6.51 9.17 -1.18
C ALA A 121 5.61 10.34 -1.63
N GLU A 122 4.34 10.31 -1.22
CA GLU A 122 3.36 11.39 -1.48
C GLU A 122 3.79 12.70 -0.84
N ALA A 123 4.13 12.70 0.45
CA ALA A 123 4.63 13.89 1.13
C ALA A 123 5.89 14.47 0.43
N SER A 124 6.81 13.62 -0.01
CA SER A 124 7.99 14.06 -0.76
C SER A 124 7.64 14.64 -2.13
N ARG A 125 6.65 14.07 -2.83
CA ARG A 125 6.17 14.60 -4.12
C ARG A 125 5.53 15.96 -3.91
N ASP A 126 4.66 16.09 -2.92
CA ASP A 126 3.88 17.30 -2.67
C ASP A 126 4.80 18.47 -2.31
N ALA A 127 5.80 18.25 -1.46
CA ALA A 127 6.84 19.24 -1.19
C ALA A 127 7.60 19.69 -2.46
N CYS A 128 7.85 18.77 -3.40
CA CYS A 128 8.50 19.13 -4.68
C CYS A 128 7.57 19.92 -5.61
N VAL A 129 6.27 19.62 -5.58
CA VAL A 129 5.25 20.36 -6.34
C VAL A 129 5.13 21.78 -5.78
N GLU A 130 5.04 21.93 -4.47
CA GLU A 130 4.99 23.24 -3.80
C GLU A 130 6.22 24.11 -4.14
N ALA A 131 7.43 23.52 -4.09
CA ALA A 131 8.66 24.22 -4.45
C ALA A 131 8.67 24.66 -5.92
N ARG A 132 8.20 23.80 -6.84
CA ARG A 132 8.06 24.17 -8.26
C ARG A 132 7.06 25.31 -8.43
N ASP A 133 5.91 25.23 -7.77
CA ASP A 133 4.84 26.21 -7.91
C ASP A 133 5.23 27.57 -7.33
N ALA A 134 6.06 27.60 -6.27
CA ALA A 134 6.68 28.82 -5.78
C ALA A 134 7.56 29.47 -6.85
N LEU A 135 8.42 28.70 -7.54
CA LEU A 135 9.25 29.23 -8.62
C LEU A 135 8.43 29.74 -9.81
N VAL A 136 7.29 29.11 -10.11
CA VAL A 136 6.37 29.59 -11.16
C VAL A 136 5.78 30.93 -10.76
N ARG A 137 5.33 31.09 -9.50
CA ARG A 137 4.81 32.36 -8.99
C ARG A 137 5.87 33.47 -9.01
N GLU A 138 7.08 33.18 -8.56
CA GLU A 138 8.20 34.14 -8.61
C GLU A 138 8.51 34.56 -10.05
N ALA A 139 8.48 33.62 -11.00
CA ALA A 139 8.69 33.92 -12.41
C ALA A 139 7.59 34.79 -13.01
N ALA A 140 6.34 34.57 -12.62
CA ALA A 140 5.21 35.39 -13.04
C ALA A 140 5.34 36.83 -12.51
N LEU A 141 5.64 36.99 -11.21
CA LEU A 141 5.85 38.30 -10.59
C LEU A 141 7.01 39.07 -11.25
N ALA A 142 8.13 38.38 -11.52
CA ALA A 142 9.26 39.01 -12.20
C ALA A 142 8.90 39.46 -13.64
N ALA A 143 8.04 38.72 -14.33
CA ALA A 143 7.57 39.10 -15.66
C ALA A 143 6.62 40.31 -15.61
N GLU A 144 5.72 40.37 -14.61
CA GLU A 144 4.85 41.53 -14.38
C GLU A 144 5.66 42.80 -14.11
N MET A 145 6.66 42.73 -13.22
CA MET A 145 7.54 43.86 -12.92
C MET A 145 8.33 44.33 -14.16
N ALA A 146 8.82 43.41 -14.99
CA ALA A 146 9.52 43.76 -16.21
C ALA A 146 8.61 44.47 -17.23
N MET A 147 7.33 44.08 -17.34
CA MET A 147 6.36 44.76 -18.19
C MET A 147 6.05 46.17 -17.71
N ASP A 148 5.96 46.37 -16.39
CA ASP A 148 5.74 47.68 -15.77
C ASP A 148 6.94 48.62 -16.01
N ASP A 149 8.16 48.10 -15.87
CA ASP A 149 9.41 48.84 -16.15
C ASP A 149 9.50 49.26 -17.63
N GLU A 150 9.29 48.32 -18.57
CA GLU A 150 9.27 48.62 -20.01
C GLU A 150 8.20 49.67 -20.36
N SER A 151 7.02 49.57 -19.75
CA SER A 151 5.94 50.55 -19.93
C SER A 151 6.33 51.94 -19.42
N GLY A 152 7.02 52.01 -18.28
CA GLY A 152 7.57 53.24 -17.71
C GLY A 152 8.63 53.88 -18.61
N GLU A 153 9.57 53.09 -19.14
CA GLU A 153 10.59 53.55 -20.08
C GLU A 153 9.98 54.09 -21.39
N VAL A 154 8.98 53.39 -21.93
CA VAL A 154 8.26 53.85 -23.14
C VAL A 154 7.53 55.16 -22.88
N ALA A 155 6.89 55.33 -21.72
CA ALA A 155 6.23 56.58 -21.33
C ALA A 155 7.23 57.74 -21.19
N ALA A 156 8.37 57.50 -20.52
CA ALA A 156 9.43 58.49 -20.37
C ALA A 156 10.03 58.92 -21.73
N ALA A 157 10.27 57.96 -22.63
CA ALA A 157 10.76 58.23 -23.99
C ALA A 157 9.76 59.08 -24.81
N ARG A 158 8.46 58.85 -24.67
CA ARG A 158 7.41 59.67 -25.31
C ARG A 158 7.43 61.11 -24.79
N ILE A 159 7.50 61.30 -23.48
CA ILE A 159 7.57 62.63 -22.85
C ILE A 159 8.83 63.38 -23.31
N TYR A 160 9.97 62.70 -23.32
CA TYR A 160 11.23 63.28 -23.78
C TYR A 160 11.17 63.73 -25.25
N ARG A 161 10.66 62.88 -26.15
CA ARG A 161 10.49 63.22 -27.58
C ARG A 161 9.52 64.39 -27.78
N ALA A 162 8.43 64.45 -27.03
CA ALA A 162 7.49 65.57 -27.07
C ALA A 162 8.16 66.89 -26.64
N ARG A 163 8.97 66.85 -25.59
CA ARG A 163 9.74 68.02 -25.11
C ARG A 163 10.81 68.47 -26.11
N GLN A 164 11.49 67.54 -26.78
CA GLN A 164 12.46 67.89 -27.82
C GLN A 164 11.80 68.56 -29.01
N ARG A 165 10.67 68.03 -29.51
CA ARG A 165 9.92 68.64 -30.62
C ARG A 165 9.44 70.07 -30.30
N ALA A 166 8.96 70.29 -29.08
CA ALA A 166 8.52 71.61 -28.63
C ALA A 166 9.68 72.63 -28.49
N ARG A 167 10.91 72.16 -28.27
CA ARG A 167 12.11 73.02 -28.24
C ARG A 167 12.58 73.37 -29.65
N THR A 168 12.56 72.43 -30.58
CA THR A 168 12.96 72.66 -31.98
C THR A 168 11.95 73.49 -32.78
N SER A 169 10.70 73.59 -32.33
CA SER A 169 9.66 74.43 -32.96
C SER A 169 9.61 75.87 -32.43
N ARG A 170 10.50 76.23 -31.49
CA ARG A 170 10.60 77.58 -30.89
C ARG A 170 11.86 78.35 -31.34
N THR A 171 12.68 77.73 -32.17
CA THR A 171 13.80 78.33 -32.90
C THR A 171 13.38 78.54 -34.34
#